data_AF-A0A8F5ZFV8-F1
#
_entry.id   AF-A0A8F5ZFV8-F1
#
_cell.length_a   1.000
_cell.length_b   1.000
_cell.length_c   1.000
_cell.angle_alpha   90.00
_cell.angle_beta   90.00
_cell.angle_gamma   90.00
#
_symmetry.space_group_name_H-M   'P 1'
#
loop_
_entity.id
_entity.type
_entity.pdbx_description
1 polymer ?
#
loop_
_entity_poly.entity_id
_entity_poly.type
_entity_poly.pdbx_seq_one_letter_code
_entity_poly.pdbx_strand_id
1 'polypeptide(L)' 'MGGREVVQIIRESDPEVKVLVSSGDLSDPAIVAFAEYGFSGVLTKPYNKTGLDKAIKSVLSPGS' A
#
# COMPACT_ATOMS: atom_id res chain seq x y z
N MET A 1 2.80 3.47 16.84
CA MET A 1 2.41 4.00 15.53
C MET A 1 3.14 3.23 14.46
N GLY A 2 2.54 2.14 13.99
CA GLY A 2 2.94 1.43 12.79
C GLY A 2 2.23 1.98 11.55
N GLY A 3 2.54 1.39 10.38
CA GLY A 3 1.95 1.81 9.11
C GLY A 3 0.41 1.65 9.08
N ARG A 4 -0.14 0.73 9.87
CA ARG A 4 -1.59 0.50 9.98
C ARG A 4 -2.29 1.69 10.62
N GLU A 5 -1.80 2.16 11.77
CA GLU A 5 -2.38 3.34 12.44
C GLU A 5 -2.26 4.59 11.57
N VAL A 6 -1.15 4.73 10.84
CA VAL A 6 -0.93 5.87 9.92
C VAL A 6 -1.96 5.89 8.79
N VAL A 7 -2.26 4.75 8.17
CA VAL A 7 -3.26 4.70 7.09
C VAL A 7 -4.66 5.10 7.58
N GLN A 8 -5.04 4.69 8.78
CA GLN A 8 -6.33 5.07 9.36
C GLN A 8 -6.42 6.59 9.55
N ILE A 9 -5.38 7.19 10.16
CA ILE A 9 -5.33 8.65 10.40
C ILE A 9 -5.36 9.44 9.09
N ILE A 10 -4.60 9.03 8.07
CA ILE A 10 -4.59 9.74 6.78
C ILE A 10 -5.98 9.65 6.12
N ARG A 11 -6.63 8.49 6.18
CA ARG A 11 -7.96 8.28 5.59
C ARG A 11 -9.07 9.06 6.29
N GLU A 12 -8.93 9.35 7.57
CA GLU A 12 -9.85 10.25 8.29
C GLU A 12 -9.85 11.66 7.69
N SER A 13 -8.71 12.10 7.13
CA SER A 13 -8.55 13.41 6.49
C SER A 13 -8.81 13.39 4.98
N ASP A 14 -8.37 12.33 4.29
CA ASP A 14 -8.52 12.13 2.85
C ASP A 14 -8.95 10.69 2.56
N PRO A 15 -10.27 10.44 2.36
CA PRO A 15 -10.79 9.09 2.09
C PRO A 15 -10.30 8.47 0.78
N GLU A 16 -9.87 9.29 -0.19
CA GLU A 16 -9.50 8.84 -1.54
C GLU A 16 -8.01 8.52 -1.68
N VAL A 17 -7.21 8.89 -0.68
CA VAL A 17 -5.76 8.66 -0.65
C VAL A 17 -5.40 7.21 -0.98
N LYS A 18 -4.45 7.05 -1.90
CA LYS A 18 -3.88 5.73 -2.24
C LYS A 18 -2.64 5.49 -1.43
N VAL A 19 -2.58 4.37 -0.71
CA VAL A 19 -1.43 4.02 0.13
C VAL A 19 -0.85 2.67 -0.26
N LEU A 20 0.45 2.63 -0.55
CA LEU A 20 1.21 1.41 -0.78
C LEU A 20 1.98 1.03 0.50
N VAL A 21 1.84 -0.21 0.94
CA VAL A 21 2.72 -0.76 2.00
C VAL A 21 3.95 -1.39 1.36
N SER A 22 5.12 -1.21 1.96
CA SER A 22 6.36 -1.80 1.44
C SER A 22 7.14 -2.58 2.50
N SER A 23 7.17 -3.90 2.33
CA SER A 23 7.81 -4.86 3.24
C SER A 23 8.76 -5.80 2.50
N GLY A 24 9.83 -6.22 3.17
CA GLY A 24 10.69 -7.33 2.73
C GLY A 24 10.22 -8.70 3.24
N ASP A 25 9.31 -8.70 4.21
CA ASP A 25 8.67 -9.92 4.72
C ASP A 25 7.23 -9.99 4.20
N LEU A 26 6.98 -10.96 3.31
CA LEU A 26 5.68 -11.23 2.72
C LEU A 26 4.76 -12.03 3.65
N SER A 27 5.30 -12.59 4.73
CA SER A 27 4.54 -13.34 5.73
C SER A 27 3.90 -12.42 6.77
N ASP A 28 4.26 -11.13 6.79
CA ASP A 28 3.64 -10.15 7.67
C ASP A 28 2.12 -10.11 7.40
N PRO A 29 1.26 -10.31 8.41
CA PRO A 29 -0.19 -10.23 8.23
C PRO A 29 -0.67 -8.92 7.60
N ALA A 30 0.06 -7.81 7.78
CA ALA A 30 -0.21 -6.51 7.15
C ALA A 30 -0.11 -6.58 5.62
N ILE A 31 0.73 -7.47 5.10
CA ILE A 31 0.94 -7.70 3.68
C ILE A 31 -0.08 -8.69 3.14
N VAL A 32 -0.36 -9.77 3.89
CA VAL A 32 -1.34 -10.79 3.48
C VAL A 32 -2.75 -10.21 3.39
N ALA A 33 -3.15 -9.37 4.35
CA ALA A 33 -4.47 -8.75 4.43
C ALA A 33 -4.41 -7.23 4.21
N PHE A 34 -3.51 -6.73 3.35
CA PHE A 34 -3.25 -5.30 3.16
C PHE A 34 -4.52 -4.48 2.87
N ALA A 35 -5.47 -5.05 2.11
CA ALA A 35 -6.73 -4.40 1.78
C ALA A 35 -7.61 -4.18 3.02
N GLU A 36 -7.64 -5.12 3.96
CA GLU A 36 -8.39 -5.01 5.22
C GLU A 36 -7.85 -3.89 6.11
N TYR A 37 -6.55 -3.59 6.01
CA TYR A 37 -5.91 -2.49 6.73
C TYR A 37 -6.02 -1.13 6.02
N GLY A 38 -6.66 -1.07 4.85
CA GLY A 38 -6.87 0.16 4.09
C GLY A 38 -5.73 0.52 3.14
N PHE A 39 -4.77 -0.38 2.90
CA PHE A 39 -3.76 -0.16 1.85
C PHE A 39 -4.37 -0.43 0.46
N SER A 40 -3.93 0.33 -0.53
CA SER A 40 -4.32 0.20 -1.94
C SER A 40 -3.48 -0.82 -2.70
N GLY A 41 -2.34 -1.24 -2.15
CA GLY A 41 -1.46 -2.23 -2.76
C GLY A 41 -0.20 -2.48 -1.94
N VAL A 42 0.62 -3.40 -2.44
CA VAL A 42 1.87 -3.84 -1.81
C VAL A 42 3.05 -3.63 -2.76
N LEU A 43 4.17 -3.17 -2.22
CA LEU A 43 5.47 -3.08 -2.91
C LEU A 43 6.53 -3.89 -2.16
N THR A 44 6.81 -5.11 -2.63
CA THR A 44 7.79 -6.01 -2.03
C THR A 44 9.22 -5.47 -2.14
N LYS A 45 9.95 -5.48 -1.02
CA LYS A 45 11.38 -5.14 -0.97
C LYS A 45 12.23 -6.39 -1.19
N PRO A 46 13.42 -6.26 -1.82
CA PRO A 46 13.90 -5.06 -2.51
C PRO A 46 13.17 -4.85 -3.84
N TYR A 47 13.00 -3.59 -4.25
CA TYR A 47 12.45 -3.23 -5.55
C TYR A 47 13.37 -2.29 -6.32
N ASN A 48 13.28 -2.32 -7.64
CA ASN A 48 13.95 -1.39 -8.52
C ASN A 48 12.97 -0.32 -9.04
N LYS A 49 13.46 0.60 -9.87
CA LYS A 49 12.65 1.67 -10.47
C LYS A 49 11.42 1.13 -11.22
N THR A 50 11.58 0.05 -11.97
CA THR A 50 10.48 -0.59 -12.72
C THR A 50 9.42 -1.16 -11.78
N GLY A 51 9.82 -1.78 -10.67
CA GLY A 51 8.90 -2.29 -9.66
C GLY A 51 8.09 -1.18 -8.99
N LEU A 52 8.74 -0.07 -8.63
CA LEU A 52 8.08 1.10 -8.08
C LEU A 52 7.08 1.72 -9.06
N ASP A 53 7.49 1.91 -10.33
CA ASP A 53 6.63 2.48 -11.38
C ASP A 53 5.37 1.64 -11.61
N LYS A 54 5.50 0.31 -11.65
CA LYS A 54 4.36 -0.61 -11.77
C LYS A 54 3.40 -0.49 -10.58
N ALA A 55 3.92 -0.46 -9.35
CA ALA A 55 3.10 -0.38 -8.15
C ALA A 55 2.34 0.96 -8.05
N ILE A 56 2.97 2.06 -8.44
CA ILE A 56 2.30 3.36 -8.50
C ILE A 56 1.19 3.34 -9.56
N LYS A 57 1.49 2.87 -10.77
CA LYS A 57 0.51 2.79 -11.85
C LYS A 57 -0.67 1.89 -11.50
N SER A 58 -0.46 0.79 -10.79
CA SER A 58 -1.54 -0.12 -10.41
C SER A 58 -2.55 0.51 -9.45
N VAL A 59 -2.15 1.47 -8.61
CA VAL A 59 -3.07 2.14 -7.67
C VAL A 59 -3.64 3.45 -8.20
N LEU A 60 -3.02 4.03 -9.24
CA LEU A 60 -3.50 5.26 -9.89
C LEU A 60 -4.39 5.01 -11.12
N SER A 61 -4.37 3.80 -11.70
CA SER A 61 -5.21 3.51 -12.86
C SER A 61 -6.68 3.50 -12.45
N PRO A 62 -7.57 4.24 -13.13
CA PRO A 62 -9.01 4.16 -12.87
C PRO A 62 -9.47 2.73 -13.15
N GLY A 63 -10.29 2.17 -12.24
CA GLY A 63 -10.99 0.92 -12.51
C GLY A 63 -11.79 1.06 -13.80
N SER A 64 -11.66 0.09 -14.71
CA SER A 64 -12.49 -0.01 -15.91
C SER A 64 -13.98 -0.12 -15.57
#